data_AF-A0A2H0SDJ8-F1
#
_entry.id   AF-A0A2H0SDJ8-F1
#
_cell.length_a   1.000
_cell.length_b   1.000
_cell.length_c   1.000
_cell.angle_alpha   90.00
_cell.angle_beta   90.00
_cell.angle_gamma   90.00
#
_symmetry.space_group_name_H-M   'P 1'
#
loop_
_entity.id
_entity.type
_entity.pdbx_description
1 polymer ?
#
loop_
_entity_poly.entity_id
_entity_poly.type
_entity_poly.pdbx_seq_one_letter_code
_entity_poly.pdbx_strand_id
1 'polypeptide(L)'
;MNSKIFIIGIVIIFGLGMVWIFNKPSVPRQTANLVSPMEFATLAKDKNAFIVDVHTPEQTHIPGTDAVIPFDQIQSNKDKLPADKSTPILVYCRSGSMSSKASAEIVALGYTAVYDLEGGTNAYKESNVSVSLAPDTKSLGNVVYGDVVTTTYTLTNYTPLPLKITRVSTSCGCTKASVEKEELGAYESTIVNVSFDPAVHKDDTDLGDLTRTIYIETDNPNYHNLESKFTVTVVKKQ
;
A
#
# COMPACT_ATOMS: atom_id res chain seq x y z
N MET A 1 -76.74 -27.42 -0.07
CA MET A 1 -75.55 -26.73 0.49
C MET A 1 -74.66 -26.33 -0.68
N ASN A 2 -74.51 -25.03 -0.92
CA ASN A 2 -74.05 -24.47 -2.21
C ASN A 2 -72.53 -24.57 -2.42
N SER A 3 -72.10 -25.51 -3.27
CA SER A 3 -70.69 -25.67 -3.67
C SER A 3 -70.10 -24.47 -4.41
N LYS A 4 -70.94 -23.53 -4.88
CA LYS A 4 -70.51 -22.31 -5.58
C LYS A 4 -69.87 -21.26 -4.66
N ILE A 5 -70.13 -21.30 -3.35
CA ILE A 5 -69.62 -20.29 -2.40
C ILE A 5 -68.19 -20.64 -1.93
N PHE A 6 -67.82 -21.93 -1.93
CA PHE A 6 -66.49 -22.38 -1.49
C PHE A 6 -65.38 -22.11 -2.51
N ILE A 7 -65.71 -22.13 -3.81
CA ILE A 7 -64.74 -21.93 -4.91
C ILE A 7 -64.33 -20.45 -5.02
N ILE A 8 -65.22 -19.51 -4.70
CA ILE A 8 -64.94 -18.06 -4.82
C ILE A 8 -63.98 -17.58 -3.72
N GLY A 9 -64.00 -18.19 -2.52
CA GLY A 9 -63.08 -17.86 -1.43
C GLY A 9 -61.62 -18.27 -1.68
N ILE A 10 -61.39 -19.37 -2.41
CA ILE A 10 -60.03 -19.89 -2.70
C ILE A 10 -59.33 -19.09 -3.80
N VAL A 11 -60.08 -18.59 -4.79
CA VAL A 11 -59.53 -17.79 -5.90
C VAL A 11 -59.05 -16.41 -5.42
N ILE A 12 -59.67 -15.83 -4.39
CA ILE A 12 -59.27 -14.52 -3.84
C ILE A 12 -57.98 -14.63 -3.01
N ILE A 13 -57.78 -15.73 -2.27
CA ILE A 13 -56.54 -15.95 -1.48
C ILE A 13 -55.34 -16.24 -2.40
N PHE A 14 -55.54 -16.99 -3.49
CA PHE A 14 -54.47 -17.21 -4.49
C PHE A 14 -54.19 -15.95 -5.34
N GLY A 15 -55.20 -15.14 -5.65
CA GLY A 15 -55.04 -13.88 -6.38
C GLY A 15 -54.22 -12.83 -5.61
N LEU A 16 -54.41 -12.72 -4.28
CA LEU A 16 -53.64 -11.79 -3.45
C LEU A 16 -52.21 -12.31 -3.15
N GLY A 17 -52.02 -13.62 -3.00
CA GLY A 17 -50.70 -14.23 -2.83
C GLY A 17 -49.82 -14.12 -4.08
N MET A 18 -50.39 -14.21 -5.29
CA MET A 18 -49.64 -14.07 -6.54
C MET A 18 -49.13 -12.65 -6.79
N VAL A 19 -49.86 -11.60 -6.38
CA VAL A 19 -49.43 -10.21 -6.60
C VAL A 19 -48.18 -9.84 -5.76
N TRP A 20 -47.97 -10.49 -4.61
CA TRP A 20 -46.78 -10.29 -3.78
C TRP A 20 -45.51 -10.97 -4.31
N ILE A 21 -45.64 -11.98 -5.17
CA ILE A 21 -44.49 -12.70 -5.76
C ILE A 21 -43.87 -11.91 -6.93
N PHE A 22 -44.67 -11.11 -7.65
CA PHE A 22 -44.21 -10.34 -8.81
C PHE A 22 -43.67 -8.94 -8.49
N ASN A 23 -43.82 -8.48 -7.24
CA ASN A 23 -43.45 -7.11 -6.84
C ASN A 23 -42.32 -7.07 -5.80
N LYS A 24 -41.40 -8.06 -5.83
CA LYS A 24 -40.13 -7.92 -5.09
C LYS A 24 -39.27 -6.88 -5.81
N PRO A 25 -38.94 -5.74 -5.18
CA PRO A 25 -38.00 -4.80 -5.78
C PRO A 25 -36.70 -5.55 -6.05
N SER A 26 -36.19 -5.43 -7.28
CA SER A 26 -34.88 -5.94 -7.65
C SER A 26 -33.85 -5.25 -6.78
N VAL A 27 -33.33 -5.94 -5.77
CA VAL A 27 -32.18 -5.46 -5.00
C VAL A 27 -31.05 -5.23 -6.03
N PRO A 28 -30.52 -4.01 -6.17
CA PRO A 28 -29.40 -3.76 -7.06
C PRO A 28 -28.30 -4.76 -6.74
N ARG A 29 -27.85 -5.52 -7.75
CA ARG A 29 -26.77 -6.49 -7.57
C ARG A 29 -25.50 -5.68 -7.29
N GLN A 30 -25.15 -5.56 -6.02
CA GLN A 30 -23.87 -5.00 -5.63
C GLN A 30 -22.77 -5.81 -6.32
N THR A 31 -21.80 -5.12 -6.90
CA THR A 31 -20.62 -5.71 -7.54
C THR A 31 -19.38 -5.18 -6.86
N ALA A 32 -18.28 -5.92 -6.94
CA ALA A 32 -17.00 -5.40 -6.50
C ALA A 32 -16.59 -4.20 -7.35
N ASN A 33 -15.90 -3.24 -6.74
CA ASN A 33 -15.33 -2.09 -7.42
C ASN A 33 -13.99 -2.52 -8.04
N LEU A 34 -13.89 -2.55 -9.36
CA LEU A 34 -12.61 -2.76 -10.02
C LEU A 34 -11.77 -1.48 -9.90
N VAL A 35 -10.57 -1.57 -9.31
CA VAL A 35 -9.70 -0.41 -9.04
C VAL A 35 -8.37 -0.54 -9.77
N SER A 36 -7.84 0.60 -10.22
CA SER A 36 -6.50 0.66 -10.79
C SER A 36 -5.44 0.32 -9.74
N PRO A 37 -4.23 -0.09 -10.13
CA PRO A 37 -3.15 -0.31 -9.18
C PRO A 37 -2.79 0.88 -8.28
N MET A 38 -2.82 2.11 -8.79
CA MET A 38 -2.53 3.30 -7.99
C MET A 38 -3.61 3.55 -6.93
N GLU A 39 -4.86 3.33 -7.29
CA GLU A 39 -5.99 3.42 -6.35
C GLU A 39 -5.91 2.31 -5.31
N PHE A 40 -5.62 1.07 -5.73
CA PHE A 40 -5.37 -0.05 -4.83
C PHE A 40 -4.25 0.26 -3.84
N ALA A 41 -3.11 0.78 -4.31
CA ALA A 41 -1.98 1.17 -3.44
C ALA A 41 -2.35 2.30 -2.46
N THR A 42 -3.29 3.17 -2.84
CA THR A 42 -3.79 4.24 -1.97
C THR A 42 -4.71 3.69 -0.89
N LEU A 43 -5.64 2.81 -1.27
CA LEU A 43 -6.56 2.13 -0.35
C LEU A 43 -5.81 1.20 0.62
N ALA A 44 -4.76 0.52 0.15
CA ALA A 44 -3.93 -0.37 0.96
C ALA A 44 -3.13 0.35 2.08
N LYS A 45 -3.05 1.70 2.06
CA LYS A 45 -2.45 2.48 3.15
C LYS A 45 -3.38 2.66 4.35
N ASP A 46 -4.68 2.44 4.18
CA ASP A 46 -5.63 2.47 5.28
C ASP A 46 -5.45 1.23 6.15
N LYS A 47 -5.15 1.43 7.44
CA LYS A 47 -4.95 0.35 8.40
C LYS A 47 -6.22 -0.45 8.71
N ASN A 48 -7.39 0.06 8.31
CA ASN A 48 -8.66 -0.63 8.45
C ASN A 48 -9.01 -1.48 7.22
N ALA A 49 -8.23 -1.39 6.15
CA ALA A 49 -8.42 -2.19 4.96
C ALA A 49 -7.87 -3.61 5.16
N PHE A 50 -8.62 -4.60 4.68
CA PHE A 50 -8.24 -6.02 4.72
C PHE A 50 -7.81 -6.49 3.33
N ILE A 51 -6.57 -6.92 3.19
CA ILE A 51 -5.97 -7.31 1.92
C ILE A 51 -5.92 -8.84 1.80
N VAL A 52 -6.49 -9.39 0.72
CA VAL A 52 -6.59 -10.84 0.51
C VAL A 52 -6.03 -11.27 -0.86
N ASP A 53 -5.08 -12.21 -0.83
CA ASP A 53 -4.62 -12.93 -2.02
C ASP A 53 -5.49 -14.16 -2.25
N VAL A 54 -6.05 -14.28 -3.45
CA VAL A 54 -6.89 -15.44 -3.80
C VAL A 54 -6.27 -16.35 -4.85
N HIS A 55 -5.01 -16.12 -5.20
CA HIS A 55 -4.33 -16.91 -6.21
C HIS A 55 -4.06 -18.34 -5.71
N THR A 56 -4.28 -19.30 -6.60
CA THR A 56 -3.87 -20.69 -6.43
C THR A 56 -3.25 -21.17 -7.75
N PRO A 57 -2.09 -21.85 -7.72
CA PRO A 57 -1.26 -22.18 -6.55
C PRO A 57 -0.63 -20.94 -5.89
N GLU A 58 0.03 -21.15 -4.74
CA GLU A 58 0.63 -20.06 -3.95
C GLU A 58 1.69 -19.26 -4.73
N GLN A 59 1.78 -17.96 -4.44
CA GLN A 59 2.67 -17.01 -5.12
C GLN A 59 3.27 -16.03 -4.13
N THR A 60 4.25 -15.23 -4.58
CA THR A 60 4.70 -14.07 -3.81
C THR A 60 3.58 -13.04 -3.68
N HIS A 61 3.25 -12.69 -2.44
CA HIS A 61 2.15 -11.78 -2.10
C HIS A 61 2.55 -10.31 -2.15
N ILE A 62 1.55 -9.43 -2.25
CA ILE A 62 1.73 -8.00 -1.97
C ILE A 62 2.00 -7.86 -0.46
N PRO A 63 2.99 -7.07 -0.02
CA PRO A 63 3.20 -6.84 1.41
C PRO A 63 1.99 -6.17 2.06
N GLY A 64 1.69 -6.59 3.29
CA GLY A 64 0.48 -6.18 3.98
C GLY A 64 -0.74 -7.06 3.68
N THR A 65 -0.60 -8.13 2.89
CA THR A 65 -1.66 -9.14 2.74
C THR A 65 -1.99 -9.81 4.08
N ASP A 66 -3.24 -9.67 4.51
CA ASP A 66 -3.77 -10.19 5.77
C ASP A 66 -4.13 -11.68 5.68
N ALA A 67 -4.57 -12.14 4.50
CA ALA A 67 -4.96 -13.53 4.30
C ALA A 67 -4.71 -14.04 2.88
N VAL A 68 -4.48 -15.35 2.80
CA VAL A 68 -4.44 -16.10 1.53
C VAL A 68 -5.61 -17.09 1.55
N ILE A 69 -6.56 -16.92 0.62
CA ILE A 69 -7.77 -17.74 0.53
C ILE A 69 -8.00 -18.13 -0.94
N PRO A 70 -7.87 -19.41 -1.32
CA PRO A 70 -8.11 -19.81 -2.71
C PRO A 70 -9.44 -19.29 -3.25
N PHE A 71 -9.45 -18.77 -4.48
CA PHE A 71 -10.62 -18.09 -5.06
C PHE A 71 -11.90 -18.94 -5.08
N ASP A 72 -11.74 -20.27 -5.10
CA ASP A 72 -12.81 -21.26 -5.12
C ASP A 72 -13.21 -21.75 -3.71
N GLN A 73 -12.60 -21.20 -2.66
CA GLN A 73 -12.81 -21.61 -1.26
C GLN A 73 -13.22 -20.44 -0.34
N ILE A 74 -13.72 -19.33 -0.90
CA ILE A 74 -14.16 -18.17 -0.12
C ILE A 74 -15.24 -18.55 0.91
N GLN A 75 -16.27 -19.29 0.49
CA GLN A 75 -17.38 -19.71 1.36
C GLN A 75 -16.92 -20.56 2.55
N SER A 76 -16.03 -21.53 2.31
CA SER A 76 -15.51 -22.43 3.34
C SER A 76 -14.51 -21.76 4.27
N ASN A 77 -13.93 -20.62 3.87
CA ASN A 77 -12.95 -19.85 4.64
C ASN A 77 -13.49 -18.48 5.10
N LYS A 78 -14.81 -18.30 5.18
CA LYS A 78 -15.43 -17.02 5.59
C LYS A 78 -14.94 -16.50 6.94
N ASP A 79 -14.49 -17.39 7.81
CA ASP A 79 -14.00 -17.07 9.15
C ASP A 79 -12.63 -16.36 9.12
N LYS A 80 -11.93 -16.40 7.97
CA LYS A 80 -10.70 -15.63 7.72
C LYS A 80 -10.97 -14.22 7.21
N LEU A 81 -12.19 -13.91 6.79
CA LEU A 81 -12.58 -12.56 6.35
C LEU A 81 -13.00 -11.71 7.57
N PRO A 82 -12.96 -10.37 7.46
CA PRO A 82 -13.37 -9.47 8.55
C PRO A 82 -14.80 -9.74 9.03
N ALA A 83 -15.01 -9.72 10.35
CA ALA A 83 -16.35 -9.91 10.91
C ALA A 83 -17.32 -8.78 10.51
N ASP A 84 -16.82 -7.54 10.42
CA ASP A 84 -17.58 -6.37 9.98
C ASP A 84 -17.68 -6.33 8.44
N LYS A 85 -18.90 -6.40 7.92
CA LYS A 85 -19.21 -6.40 6.48
C LYS A 85 -18.93 -5.07 5.78
N SER A 86 -18.75 -3.99 6.55
CA SER A 86 -18.38 -2.67 6.04
C SER A 86 -16.87 -2.47 5.91
N THR A 87 -16.06 -3.38 6.47
CA THR A 87 -14.59 -3.35 6.34
C THR A 87 -14.20 -3.35 4.86
N PRO A 88 -13.37 -2.40 4.39
CA PRO A 88 -12.82 -2.43 3.04
C PRO A 88 -12.03 -3.71 2.81
N ILE A 89 -12.39 -4.49 1.79
CA ILE A 89 -11.66 -5.71 1.39
C ILE A 89 -11.02 -5.47 0.03
N LEU A 90 -9.70 -5.54 -0.02
CA LEU A 90 -8.89 -5.45 -1.22
C LEU A 90 -8.53 -6.85 -1.68
N VAL A 91 -9.08 -7.25 -2.82
CA VAL A 91 -8.93 -8.61 -3.38
C VAL A 91 -7.97 -8.55 -4.55
N TYR A 92 -7.03 -9.48 -4.61
CA TYR A 92 -6.17 -9.62 -5.77
C TYR A 92 -5.78 -11.07 -6.04
N CYS A 93 -5.29 -11.32 -7.26
CA CYS A 93 -4.60 -12.55 -7.63
C CYS A 93 -3.47 -12.21 -8.61
N ARG A 94 -2.90 -13.19 -9.33
CA ARG A 94 -1.82 -12.93 -10.28
C ARG A 94 -2.20 -11.95 -11.41
N SER A 95 -3.32 -12.18 -12.09
CA SER A 95 -3.71 -11.46 -13.32
C SER A 95 -5.14 -10.93 -13.34
N GLY A 96 -5.83 -10.91 -12.20
CA GLY A 96 -7.22 -10.45 -12.05
C GLY A 96 -8.33 -11.50 -12.27
N SER A 97 -8.05 -12.61 -12.97
CA SER A 97 -9.10 -13.58 -13.35
C SER A 97 -9.70 -14.35 -12.17
N MET A 98 -8.88 -14.73 -11.19
CA MET A 98 -9.34 -15.41 -9.98
C MET A 98 -9.94 -14.43 -8.96
N SER A 99 -9.37 -13.23 -8.84
CA SER A 99 -9.89 -12.20 -7.91
C SER A 99 -11.26 -11.71 -8.32
N SER A 100 -11.55 -11.62 -9.62
CA SER A 100 -12.90 -11.33 -10.12
C SER A 100 -13.96 -12.33 -9.65
N LYS A 101 -13.62 -13.62 -9.57
CA LYS A 101 -14.55 -14.65 -9.06
C LYS A 101 -14.69 -14.56 -7.55
N ALA A 102 -13.57 -14.41 -6.84
CA ALA A 102 -13.58 -14.31 -5.39
C ALA A 102 -14.29 -13.04 -4.91
N SER A 103 -14.05 -11.90 -5.55
CA SER A 103 -14.66 -10.62 -5.20
C SER A 103 -16.18 -10.66 -5.38
N ALA A 104 -16.68 -11.31 -6.44
CA ALA A 104 -18.11 -11.56 -6.61
C ALA A 104 -18.70 -12.42 -5.49
N GLU A 105 -17.98 -13.46 -5.04
CA GLU A 105 -18.41 -14.32 -3.94
C GLU A 105 -18.39 -13.58 -2.59
N ILE A 106 -17.37 -12.76 -2.35
CA ILE A 106 -17.27 -11.90 -1.16
C ILE A 106 -18.44 -10.91 -1.15
N VAL A 107 -18.78 -10.27 -2.27
CA VAL A 107 -19.97 -9.42 -2.32
C VAL A 107 -21.26 -10.21 -2.06
N ALA A 108 -21.37 -11.44 -2.56
CA ALA A 108 -22.52 -12.32 -2.27
C ALA A 108 -22.64 -12.71 -0.79
N LEU A 109 -21.53 -12.69 -0.03
CA LEU A 109 -21.50 -12.84 1.43
C LEU A 109 -21.94 -11.58 2.19
N GLY A 110 -22.31 -10.51 1.48
CA GLY A 110 -22.86 -9.27 2.05
C GLY A 110 -21.83 -8.21 2.40
N TYR A 111 -20.57 -8.35 1.98
CA TYR A 111 -19.58 -7.30 2.14
C TYR A 111 -19.88 -6.12 1.21
N THR A 112 -19.84 -4.91 1.75
CA THR A 112 -20.29 -3.71 1.03
C THR A 112 -19.17 -2.90 0.39
N ALA A 113 -17.93 -3.10 0.83
CA ALA A 113 -16.76 -2.37 0.38
C ALA A 113 -15.70 -3.35 -0.16
N VAL A 114 -15.93 -3.88 -1.36
CA VAL A 114 -15.02 -4.85 -2.00
C VAL A 114 -14.35 -4.20 -3.20
N TYR A 115 -13.02 -4.21 -3.23
CA TYR A 115 -12.18 -3.60 -4.25
C TYR A 115 -11.30 -4.67 -4.90
N ASP A 116 -11.43 -4.88 -6.21
CA ASP A 116 -10.68 -5.88 -6.98
C ASP A 116 -9.54 -5.19 -7.75
N LEU A 117 -8.32 -5.70 -7.63
CA LEU A 117 -7.15 -5.15 -8.31
C LEU A 117 -7.18 -5.46 -9.80
N GLU A 118 -7.40 -4.42 -10.61
CA GLU A 118 -7.34 -4.51 -12.07
C GLU A 118 -5.98 -5.04 -12.54
N GLY A 119 -5.99 -6.09 -13.36
CA GLY A 119 -4.78 -6.75 -13.88
C GLY A 119 -3.97 -7.53 -12.84
N GLY A 120 -4.44 -7.60 -11.59
CA GLY A 120 -3.79 -8.35 -10.50
C GLY A 120 -2.37 -7.88 -10.19
N THR A 121 -1.59 -8.76 -9.55
CA THR A 121 -0.19 -8.46 -9.21
C THR A 121 0.67 -8.10 -10.41
N ASN A 122 0.35 -8.59 -11.61
CA ASN A 122 1.11 -8.24 -12.82
C ASN A 122 1.04 -6.74 -13.08
N ALA A 123 -0.17 -6.18 -13.15
CA ALA A 123 -0.36 -4.75 -13.36
C ALA A 123 0.11 -3.92 -12.15
N TYR A 124 -0.09 -4.43 -10.93
CA TYR A 124 0.33 -3.76 -9.70
C TYR A 124 1.85 -3.60 -9.60
N LYS A 125 2.58 -4.65 -9.99
CA LYS A 125 4.04 -4.65 -10.05
C LYS A 125 4.57 -3.68 -11.09
N GLU A 126 3.88 -3.48 -12.21
CA GLU A 126 4.31 -2.59 -13.28
C GLU A 126 4.04 -1.10 -12.98
N SER A 127 3.05 -0.81 -12.14
CA SER A 127 2.52 0.54 -11.90
C SER A 127 2.92 1.18 -10.57
N ASN A 128 3.37 0.39 -9.59
CA ASN A 128 3.80 0.88 -8.28
C ASN A 128 5.32 0.81 -8.06
N VAL A 129 6.09 0.71 -9.15
CA VAL A 129 7.56 0.71 -9.11
C VAL A 129 8.01 2.09 -8.67
N SER A 130 8.60 2.21 -7.49
CA SER A 130 9.39 3.39 -7.10
C SER A 130 10.47 2.99 -6.11
N VAL A 131 11.52 3.81 -6.03
CA VAL A 131 12.46 3.80 -4.91
C VAL A 131 12.43 5.19 -4.31
N SER A 132 12.30 5.28 -2.99
CA SER A 132 12.20 6.57 -2.28
C SER A 132 13.27 6.71 -1.22
N LEU A 133 13.84 7.90 -1.09
CA LEU A 133 14.71 8.30 0.02
C LEU A 133 14.02 9.41 0.81
N ALA A 134 13.51 9.10 2.00
CA ALA A 134 12.63 9.99 2.77
C ALA A 134 13.20 10.37 4.15
N PRO A 135 12.87 11.56 4.67
CA PRO A 135 12.16 12.65 3.99
C PRO A 135 13.03 13.30 2.90
N ASP A 136 12.43 14.02 1.95
CA ASP A 136 13.19 14.72 0.89
C ASP A 136 14.05 15.87 1.44
N THR A 137 13.60 16.49 2.54
CA THR A 137 14.33 17.56 3.24
C THR A 137 14.06 17.48 4.74
N LYS A 138 15.12 17.69 5.55
CA LYS A 138 15.04 17.72 7.02
C LYS A 138 15.78 18.94 7.58
N SER A 139 15.17 19.66 8.53
CA SER A 139 15.88 20.73 9.25
C SER A 139 16.55 20.19 10.51
N LEU A 140 17.82 20.52 10.71
CA LEU A 140 18.58 20.21 11.93
C LEU A 140 18.60 21.39 12.92
N GLY A 141 18.06 22.55 12.52
CA GLY A 141 18.07 23.76 13.34
C GLY A 141 19.47 24.32 13.54
N ASN A 142 19.71 24.88 14.73
CA ASN A 142 20.98 25.49 15.09
C ASN A 142 21.97 24.44 15.60
N VAL A 143 23.18 24.42 15.03
CA VAL A 143 24.30 23.57 15.47
C VAL A 143 25.46 24.45 15.88
N VAL A 144 26.04 24.19 17.05
CA VAL A 144 27.23 24.93 17.50
C VAL A 144 28.45 24.42 16.74
N TYR A 145 29.29 25.34 16.26
CA TYR A 145 30.54 24.99 15.61
C TYR A 145 31.41 24.13 16.55
N GLY A 146 31.84 22.98 16.06
CA GLY A 146 32.57 21.96 16.82
C GLY A 146 31.71 20.81 17.36
N ASP A 147 30.39 20.94 17.34
CA ASP A 147 29.48 19.84 17.70
C ASP A 147 29.12 19.00 16.47
N VAL A 148 29.12 17.67 16.65
CA VAL A 148 28.68 16.72 15.63
C VAL A 148 27.21 16.40 15.86
N VAL A 149 26.39 16.57 14.82
CA VAL A 149 24.98 16.19 14.84
C VAL A 149 24.74 14.97 13.97
N THR A 150 23.80 14.11 14.37
CA THR A 150 23.38 12.94 13.60
C THR A 150 21.89 13.00 13.27
N THR A 151 21.53 12.37 12.16
CA THR A 151 20.14 12.21 11.72
C THR A 151 20.02 10.96 10.87
N THR A 152 18.79 10.51 10.66
CA THR A 152 18.46 9.39 9.79
C THR A 152 17.47 9.77 8.70
N TYR A 153 17.56 9.00 7.61
CA TYR A 153 16.60 8.91 6.51
C TYR A 153 16.24 7.44 6.30
N THR A 154 15.20 7.19 5.51
CA THR A 154 14.76 5.85 5.13
C THR A 154 14.80 5.71 3.62
N LEU A 155 15.54 4.72 3.13
CA LEU A 155 15.48 4.28 1.75
C LEU A 155 14.51 3.09 1.65
N THR A 156 13.52 3.16 0.77
CA THR A 156 12.54 2.09 0.56
C THR A 156 12.50 1.66 -0.90
N ASN A 157 12.58 0.35 -1.14
CA ASN A 157 12.43 -0.27 -2.45
C ASN A 157 10.98 -0.70 -2.67
N TYR A 158 10.11 0.12 -3.26
CA TYR A 158 8.74 -0.32 -3.61
C TYR A 158 8.68 -1.15 -4.90
N THR A 159 9.82 -1.57 -5.44
CA THR A 159 9.85 -2.41 -6.63
C THR A 159 9.71 -3.89 -6.26
N PRO A 160 9.18 -4.74 -7.15
CA PRO A 160 9.05 -6.18 -6.91
C PRO A 160 10.36 -6.96 -7.08
N LEU A 161 11.43 -6.31 -7.52
CA LEU A 161 12.75 -6.89 -7.70
C LEU A 161 13.68 -6.44 -6.57
N PRO A 162 14.71 -7.23 -6.23
CA PRO A 162 15.76 -6.76 -5.35
C PRO A 162 16.39 -5.49 -5.91
N LEU A 163 16.78 -4.60 -5.01
CA LEU A 163 17.47 -3.36 -5.29
C LEU A 163 18.82 -3.38 -4.60
N LYS A 164 19.89 -3.15 -5.35
CA LYS A 164 21.23 -3.00 -4.80
C LYS A 164 21.63 -1.52 -4.77
N ILE A 165 22.05 -1.07 -3.60
CA ILE A 165 22.70 0.22 -3.41
C ILE A 165 24.14 0.07 -3.87
N THR A 166 24.51 0.82 -4.90
CA THR A 166 25.84 0.76 -5.51
C THR A 166 26.77 1.81 -4.92
N ARG A 167 26.21 2.91 -4.40
CA ARG A 167 27.00 3.99 -3.79
C ARG A 167 26.17 4.81 -2.81
N VAL A 168 26.82 5.25 -1.74
CA VAL A 168 26.34 6.30 -0.84
C VAL A 168 27.37 7.43 -0.84
N SER A 169 26.92 8.67 -1.06
CA SER A 169 27.81 9.84 -1.05
C SER A 169 27.11 11.11 -0.57
N THR A 170 27.88 12.18 -0.34
CA THR A 170 27.41 13.45 0.21
C THR A 170 27.97 14.63 -0.57
N SER A 171 27.30 15.78 -0.52
CA SER A 171 27.72 16.98 -1.24
C SER A 171 28.95 17.69 -0.65
N CYS A 172 29.40 17.32 0.55
CA CYS A 172 30.49 17.98 1.30
C CYS A 172 31.19 16.98 2.21
N GLY A 173 32.51 17.10 2.37
CA GLY A 173 33.31 16.29 3.31
C GLY A 173 32.94 16.47 4.79
N CYS A 174 32.26 17.56 5.13
CA CYS A 174 31.65 17.84 6.42
C CYS A 174 30.46 16.93 6.74
N THR A 175 29.98 16.13 5.79
CA THR A 175 28.86 15.20 5.96
C THR A 175 29.28 13.78 5.61
N LYS A 176 28.93 12.81 6.46
CA LYS A 176 29.08 11.37 6.18
C LYS A 176 27.70 10.72 6.15
N ALA A 177 27.53 9.72 5.28
CA ALA A 177 26.32 8.92 5.18
C ALA A 177 26.65 7.44 4.98
N SER A 178 25.84 6.56 5.53
CA SER A 178 25.95 5.10 5.38
C SER A 178 24.58 4.43 5.50
N VAL A 179 24.41 3.28 4.85
CA VAL A 179 23.19 2.45 4.97
C VAL A 179 23.43 1.27 5.91
N GLU A 180 22.39 0.81 6.60
CA GLU A 180 22.46 -0.43 7.41
C GLU A 180 22.42 -1.71 6.55
N LYS A 181 21.80 -1.63 5.36
CA LYS A 181 21.69 -2.72 4.40
C LYS A 181 21.88 -2.22 2.97
N GLU A 182 22.74 -2.89 2.19
CA GLU A 182 23.04 -2.51 0.80
C GLU A 182 22.16 -3.21 -0.24
N GLU A 183 21.51 -4.32 0.12
CA GLU A 183 20.62 -5.07 -0.77
C GLU A 183 19.23 -5.15 -0.15
N LEU A 184 18.24 -4.53 -0.80
CA LEU A 184 16.86 -4.52 -0.37
C LEU A 184 16.06 -5.52 -1.19
N GLY A 185 15.36 -6.43 -0.53
CA GLY A 185 14.31 -7.22 -1.15
C GLY A 185 13.15 -6.34 -1.62
N ALA A 186 12.16 -6.97 -2.26
CA ALA A 186 10.94 -6.28 -2.65
C ALA A 186 10.26 -5.66 -1.42
N TYR A 187 9.92 -4.37 -1.52
CA TYR A 187 9.24 -3.59 -0.47
C TYR A 187 9.99 -3.47 0.86
N GLU A 188 11.28 -3.80 0.87
CA GLU A 188 12.13 -3.63 2.03
C GLU A 188 12.64 -2.19 2.16
N SER A 189 13.04 -1.82 3.37
CA SER A 189 13.68 -0.53 3.67
C SER A 189 14.99 -0.72 4.43
N THR A 190 15.88 0.26 4.31
CA THR A 190 17.05 0.42 5.20
C THR A 190 17.07 1.83 5.77
N ILE A 191 17.65 1.95 6.97
CA ILE A 191 18.02 3.24 7.54
C ILE A 191 19.27 3.74 6.83
N VAL A 192 19.28 5.04 6.56
CA VAL A 192 20.44 5.81 6.09
C VAL A 192 20.88 6.72 7.22
N ASN A 193 21.98 6.36 7.85
CA ASN A 193 22.59 7.10 8.94
C ASN A 193 23.42 8.26 8.38
N VAL A 194 23.23 9.47 8.90
CA VAL A 194 23.92 10.69 8.46
C VAL A 194 24.53 11.41 9.66
N SER A 195 25.77 11.86 9.52
CA SER A 195 26.44 12.72 10.51
C SER A 195 26.98 13.98 9.84
N PHE A 196 26.85 15.11 10.51
CA PHE A 196 27.37 16.41 10.08
C PHE A 196 28.33 16.97 11.13
N ASP A 197 29.54 17.31 10.68
CA ASP A 197 30.62 17.91 11.49
C ASP A 197 31.07 19.23 10.81
N PRO A 198 30.63 20.39 11.31
CA PRO A 198 31.00 21.69 10.75
C PRO A 198 32.46 22.08 11.01
N ALA A 199 33.20 21.36 11.87
CA ALA A 199 34.58 21.69 12.20
C ALA A 199 35.61 20.89 11.36
N VAL A 200 35.16 20.08 10.40
CA VAL A 200 36.05 19.18 9.63
C VAL A 200 37.14 19.95 8.86
N HIS A 201 36.84 21.16 8.38
CA HIS A 201 37.76 21.99 7.61
C HIS A 201 38.65 22.87 8.49
N LYS A 202 38.37 22.95 9.80
CA LYS A 202 39.13 23.75 10.79
C LYS A 202 39.22 25.24 10.43
N ASP A 203 38.24 25.74 9.68
CA ASP A 203 38.08 27.13 9.30
C ASP A 203 36.60 27.57 9.45
N ASP A 204 36.32 28.83 9.14
CA ASP A 204 34.99 29.46 9.29
C ASP A 204 34.07 29.21 8.08
N THR A 205 34.45 28.31 7.15
CA THR A 205 33.74 28.12 5.86
C THR A 205 32.38 27.44 6.02
N ASP A 206 32.16 26.74 7.13
CA ASP A 206 30.90 26.07 7.48
C ASP A 206 30.09 26.83 8.55
N LEU A 207 30.15 28.16 8.59
CA LEU A 207 29.30 28.99 9.44
C LEU A 207 28.07 29.51 8.70
N GLY A 208 26.98 29.76 9.44
CA GLY A 208 25.73 30.28 8.90
C GLY A 208 24.83 29.18 8.31
N ASP A 209 23.97 29.57 7.37
CA ASP A 209 22.97 28.67 6.80
C ASP A 209 23.58 27.77 5.72
N LEU A 210 23.48 26.46 5.94
CA LEU A 210 24.02 25.44 5.07
C LEU A 210 22.91 24.49 4.62
N THR A 211 23.01 24.06 3.37
CA THR A 211 22.27 22.90 2.84
C THR A 211 23.27 21.84 2.43
N ARG A 212 22.98 20.59 2.77
CA ARG A 212 23.79 19.43 2.39
C ARG A 212 22.89 18.37 1.78
N THR A 213 23.42 17.68 0.78
CA THR A 213 22.69 16.64 0.05
C THR A 213 23.33 15.29 0.30
N ILE A 214 22.49 14.29 0.53
CA ILE A 214 22.81 12.87 0.54
C ILE A 214 22.42 12.31 -0.83
N TYR A 215 23.33 11.58 -1.46
CA TYR A 215 23.11 10.88 -2.72
C TYR A 215 23.18 9.37 -2.50
N ILE A 216 22.22 8.65 -3.05
CA ILE A 216 22.22 7.19 -3.11
C ILE A 216 22.13 6.78 -4.57
N GLU A 217 23.08 5.96 -5.01
CA GLU A 217 23.04 5.32 -6.32
C GLU A 217 22.55 3.87 -6.20
N THR A 218 21.75 3.41 -7.16
CA THR A 218 21.24 2.04 -7.20
C THR A 218 21.53 1.35 -8.53
N ASP A 219 21.41 0.02 -8.56
CA ASP A 219 21.50 -0.79 -9.78
C ASP A 219 20.23 -0.73 -10.66
N ASN A 220 19.16 -0.09 -10.19
CA ASN A 220 17.93 0.07 -10.94
C ASN A 220 18.06 1.26 -11.91
N PRO A 221 18.01 1.07 -13.24
CA PRO A 221 18.23 2.13 -14.21
C PRO A 221 17.17 3.24 -14.17
N ASN A 222 15.96 2.95 -13.68
CA ASN A 222 14.89 3.95 -13.53
C ASN A 222 15.02 4.77 -12.24
N TYR A 223 15.72 4.24 -11.24
CA TYR A 223 15.95 4.87 -9.93
C TYR A 223 17.44 4.91 -9.61
N HIS A 224 18.26 5.18 -10.62
CA HIS A 224 19.70 5.10 -10.50
C HIS A 224 20.25 6.13 -9.50
N ASN A 225 19.64 7.31 -9.41
CA ASN A 225 20.06 8.39 -8.53
C ASN A 225 18.90 8.85 -7.65
N LEU A 226 19.11 8.85 -6.35
CA LEU A 226 18.19 9.38 -5.35
C LEU A 226 18.90 10.45 -4.53
N GLU A 227 18.19 11.50 -4.16
CA GLU A 227 18.71 12.58 -3.34
C GLU A 227 17.79 12.93 -2.18
N SER A 228 18.38 13.32 -1.05
CA SER A 228 17.69 13.95 0.05
C SER A 228 18.57 15.00 0.71
N LYS A 229 17.96 16.01 1.34
CA LYS A 229 18.64 17.20 1.84
C LYS A 229 18.47 17.35 3.35
N PHE A 230 19.43 18.02 3.98
CA PHE A 230 19.16 18.71 5.23
C PHE A 230 19.59 20.16 5.18
N THR A 231 18.92 20.98 6.00
CA THR A 231 19.29 22.36 6.29
C THR A 231 19.77 22.48 7.73
N VAL A 232 20.75 23.35 7.97
CA VAL A 232 21.33 23.60 9.29
C VAL A 232 21.86 25.03 9.35
N THR A 233 21.75 25.67 10.52
CA THR A 233 22.38 26.96 10.79
C THR A 233 23.51 26.75 11.79
N VAL A 234 24.75 26.94 11.34
CA VAL A 234 25.92 26.75 12.21
C VAL A 234 26.28 28.07 12.89
N VAL A 235 26.29 28.05 14.23
CA VAL A 235 26.59 29.22 15.07
C VAL A 235 27.94 29.07 15.75
N LYS A 236 28.67 30.17 15.92
CA LYS A 236 29.94 30.15 16.66
C LYS A 236 29.71 29.75 18.12
N LYS A 237 30.67 29.02 18.70
CA LYS A 237 30.74 28.79 20.13
C LYS A 237 30.97 30.13 20.83
N GLN A 238 30.08 30.48 21.76
CA GLN A 238 30.20 31.68 22.60
C GLN A 238 31.38 31.57 23.55
#